data_AF-A0A6G0A9E5-F1
#
_entry.id   AF-A0A6G0A9E5-F1
#
_cell.length_a   1.000
_cell.length_b   1.000
_cell.length_c   1.000
_cell.angle_alpha   90.00
_cell.angle_beta   90.00
_cell.angle_gamma   90.00
#
_symmetry.space_group_name_H-M   'P 1'
#
loop_
_entity.id
_entity.type
_entity.pdbx_description
1 polymer ?
#
loop_
_entity_poly.entity_id
_entity_poly.type
_entity_poly.pdbx_seq_one_letter_code
_entity_poly.pdbx_strand_id
1 'polypeptide(L)'
;MSTDTLDPRSEQAEEERAAHEHPPDSTYIKVAIVLAVLTAIEVSTYFVEDEVFQNNSTAIVITLAIMMVLKFAIVALFFMHLKFDSKVFGRTFVFGIILAGAVYIATLTAFVFWDNSGLDSYDDPPDTDVRESLERQDDQQDGSTSQG
;
A
#
# COMPACT_ATOMS: atom_id res chain seq x y z
N MET A 1 10.93 -53.68 53.38
CA MET A 1 10.54 -54.34 52.12
C MET A 1 9.37 -53.54 51.58
N SER A 2 9.66 -52.46 50.86
CA SER A 2 8.65 -51.57 50.29
C SER A 2 8.19 -52.19 48.98
N THR A 3 6.91 -52.53 48.91
CA THR A 3 6.25 -52.94 47.67
C THR A 3 6.15 -51.75 46.75
N ASP A 4 7.00 -51.77 45.73
CA ASP A 4 6.90 -51.00 44.51
C ASP A 4 5.54 -51.31 43.88
N THR A 5 4.61 -50.37 44.03
CA THR A 5 3.28 -50.48 43.45
C THR A 5 3.37 -49.76 42.12
N LEU A 6 3.80 -50.48 41.08
CA LEU A 6 3.75 -50.00 39.70
C LEU A 6 2.27 -49.80 39.35
N ASP A 7 1.79 -48.57 39.48
CA ASP A 7 0.50 -48.16 38.96
C ASP A 7 0.62 -48.11 37.43
N PRO A 8 -0.02 -49.00 36.67
CA PRO A 8 0.04 -48.97 35.22
C PRO A 8 -0.56 -47.69 34.63
N ARG A 9 -1.23 -46.85 35.44
CA ARG A 9 -1.74 -45.54 35.02
C ARG A 9 -0.70 -44.43 35.05
N SER A 10 0.38 -44.52 35.84
CA SER A 10 1.42 -43.50 35.81
C SER A 10 2.31 -43.61 34.58
N GLU A 11 2.63 -44.84 34.14
CA GLU A 11 3.34 -45.05 32.87
C GLU A 11 2.46 -44.62 31.68
N GLN A 12 1.16 -44.94 31.67
CA GLN A 12 0.25 -44.50 30.61
C GLN A 12 0.06 -42.97 30.59
N ALA A 13 0.02 -42.30 31.74
CA ALA A 13 -0.09 -40.83 31.80
C ALA A 13 1.20 -40.10 31.41
N GLU A 14 2.36 -40.76 31.49
CA GLU A 14 3.66 -40.24 31.09
C GLU A 14 3.96 -40.53 29.60
N GLU A 15 3.50 -41.67 29.09
CA GLU A 15 3.56 -42.06 27.67
C GLU A 15 2.55 -41.26 26.81
N GLU A 16 1.37 -40.93 27.35
CA GLU A 16 0.36 -40.09 26.66
C GLU A 16 0.75 -38.60 26.59
N ARG A 17 1.60 -38.12 27.52
CA ARG A 17 2.16 -36.75 27.47
C ARG A 17 3.34 -36.59 26.52
N ALA A 18 3.99 -37.69 26.12
CA ALA A 18 5.07 -37.69 25.15
C ALA A 18 4.59 -37.77 23.68
N ALA A 19 3.31 -38.04 23.44
CA ALA A 19 2.73 -38.20 22.10
C ALA A 19 2.08 -36.92 21.52
N HIS A 20 2.10 -35.81 22.26
CA HIS A 20 1.64 -34.50 21.80
C HIS A 20 2.81 -33.58 21.38
N GLU A 21 3.86 -34.14 20.77
CA GLU A 21 4.73 -33.35 19.90
C GLU A 21 3.90 -32.92 18.69
N HIS A 22 3.29 -31.74 18.78
CA HIS A 22 2.73 -31.05 17.63
C HIS A 22 3.81 -31.01 16.54
N PRO A 23 3.63 -31.70 15.39
CA PRO A 23 4.63 -31.75 14.35
C PRO A 23 4.98 -30.31 13.97
N PRO A 24 6.26 -29.91 14.10
CA PRO A 24 6.59 -28.52 14.06
C PRO A 24 6.38 -27.99 12.64
N ASP A 25 5.65 -26.90 12.57
CA ASP A 25 5.56 -25.93 11.47
C ASP A 25 6.93 -25.26 11.17
N SER A 26 8.01 -26.04 11.23
CA SER A 26 9.41 -25.68 10.99
C SER A 26 9.63 -25.06 9.61
N THR A 27 8.76 -25.37 8.66
CA THR A 27 8.73 -24.72 7.34
C THR A 27 8.34 -23.24 7.46
N TYR A 28 7.34 -22.91 8.26
CA TYR A 28 6.89 -21.52 8.47
C TYR A 28 7.94 -20.71 9.21
N ILE A 29 8.60 -21.31 10.20
CA ILE A 29 9.69 -20.68 10.96
C ILE A 29 10.88 -20.33 10.04
N LYS A 30 11.27 -21.22 9.11
CA LYS A 30 12.32 -20.90 8.12
C LYS A 30 11.93 -19.73 7.22
N VAL A 31 10.67 -19.67 6.78
CA VAL A 31 10.20 -18.56 5.95
C VAL A 31 10.14 -17.25 6.74
N ALA A 32 9.74 -17.31 8.03
CA ALA A 32 9.80 -16.18 8.95
C ALA A 32 11.22 -15.59 9.02
N ILE A 33 12.22 -16.46 9.15
CA ILE A 33 13.63 -16.07 9.23
C ILE A 33 14.08 -15.44 7.91
N VAL A 34 13.73 -16.02 6.76
CA VAL A 34 14.06 -15.43 5.44
C VAL A 34 13.44 -14.04 5.30
N LEU A 35 12.16 -13.87 5.68
CA LEU A 35 11.47 -12.58 5.67
C LEU A 35 12.10 -11.57 6.63
N ALA A 36 12.50 -12.01 7.82
CA ALA A 36 13.18 -11.18 8.80
C ALA A 36 14.54 -10.69 8.26
N VAL A 37 15.32 -11.58 7.64
CA VAL A 37 16.60 -11.21 6.99
C VAL A 37 16.37 -10.23 5.84
N LEU A 38 15.40 -10.50 4.98
CA LEU A 38 15.08 -9.65 3.83
C LEU A 38 14.57 -8.26 4.29
N THR A 39 13.90 -8.20 5.44
CA THR A 39 13.50 -6.95 6.09
C THR A 39 14.65 -6.23 6.76
N ALA A 40 15.56 -6.94 7.42
CA ALA A 40 16.77 -6.36 7.98
C ALA A 40 17.67 -5.77 6.90
N ILE A 41 17.80 -6.45 5.74
CA ILE A 41 18.55 -5.94 4.58
C ILE A 41 17.91 -4.65 4.08
N GLU A 42 16.58 -4.62 3.88
CA GLU A 42 15.88 -3.41 3.44
C GLU A 42 16.09 -2.25 4.43
N VAL A 43 15.87 -2.49 5.72
CA VAL A 43 16.05 -1.46 6.75
C VAL A 43 17.50 -0.99 6.79
N SER A 44 18.46 -1.90 6.65
CA SER A 44 19.89 -1.55 6.61
C SER A 44 20.24 -0.68 5.40
N THR A 45 19.53 -0.82 4.28
CA THR A 45 19.77 0.01 3.08
C THR A 45 19.46 1.49 3.34
N TYR A 46 18.59 1.82 4.31
CA TYR A 46 18.37 3.22 4.74
C TYR A 46 19.48 3.77 5.64
N PHE A 47 20.25 2.90 6.31
CA PHE A 47 21.35 3.29 7.20
C PHE A 47 22.70 3.34 6.49
N VAL A 48 22.86 2.61 5.37
CA VAL A 48 24.09 2.62 4.58
C VAL A 48 23.99 3.76 3.56
N GLU A 49 24.86 4.75 3.68
CA GLU A 49 25.02 5.87 2.77
C GLU A 49 25.70 5.42 1.46
N ASP A 50 25.06 4.52 0.70
CA ASP A 50 25.58 4.12 -0.61
C ASP A 50 25.25 5.22 -1.64
N GLU A 51 26.30 5.78 -2.25
CA GLU A 51 26.23 6.87 -3.25
C GLU A 51 25.32 6.52 -4.46
N VAL A 52 25.12 5.23 -4.72
CA VAL A 52 24.26 4.68 -5.80
C VAL A 52 22.76 4.86 -5.53
N PHE A 53 22.37 4.98 -4.26
CA PHE A 53 20.97 5.11 -3.85
C PHE A 53 20.55 6.57 -3.59
N GLN A 54 21.49 7.46 -3.25
CA GLN A 54 21.22 8.90 -3.08
C GLN A 54 21.05 9.66 -4.40
N ASN A 55 21.80 9.30 -5.46
CA ASN A 55 21.86 10.06 -6.71
C ASN A 55 20.66 9.81 -7.66
N ASN A 56 19.86 8.77 -7.40
CA ASN A 56 18.65 8.47 -8.17
C ASN A 56 17.47 8.16 -7.22
N SER A 57 16.78 9.20 -6.77
CA SER A 57 15.58 9.09 -5.92
C SER A 57 14.50 8.17 -6.52
N THR A 58 14.43 8.05 -7.83
CA THR A 58 13.50 7.13 -8.50
C THR A 58 13.91 5.66 -8.35
N ALA A 59 15.21 5.36 -8.40
CA ALA A 59 15.72 3.99 -8.34
C ALA A 59 15.54 3.36 -6.95
N ILE A 60 15.70 4.16 -5.88
CA ILE A 60 15.47 3.69 -4.50
C ILE A 60 13.99 3.35 -4.29
N VAL A 61 13.08 4.21 -4.74
CA VAL A 61 11.63 4.01 -4.61
C VAL A 61 11.18 2.76 -5.38
N ILE A 62 11.68 2.55 -6.60
CA ILE A 62 11.35 1.35 -7.38
C ILE A 62 11.89 0.09 -6.70
N THR A 63 13.13 0.10 -6.22
CA THR A 63 13.74 -1.05 -5.54
C THR A 63 12.99 -1.42 -4.26
N LEU A 64 12.65 -0.42 -3.45
CA LEU A 64 11.87 -0.60 -2.22
C LEU A 64 10.45 -1.11 -2.52
N ALA A 65 9.79 -0.58 -3.55
CA ALA A 65 8.48 -1.05 -3.98
C ALA A 65 8.50 -2.52 -4.42
N ILE A 66 9.53 -2.93 -5.17
CA ILE A 66 9.71 -4.32 -5.59
C ILE A 66 9.95 -5.23 -4.39
N MET A 67 10.81 -4.85 -3.45
CA MET A 67 11.05 -5.60 -2.20
C MET A 67 9.78 -5.74 -1.35
N MET A 68 8.94 -4.69 -1.27
CA MET A 68 7.64 -4.75 -0.61
C MET A 68 6.68 -5.75 -1.24
N VAL A 69 6.52 -5.70 -2.57
CA VAL A 69 5.68 -6.66 -3.31
C VAL A 69 6.19 -8.09 -3.12
N LEU A 70 7.51 -8.28 -3.14
CA LEU A 70 8.12 -9.59 -2.96
C LEU A 70 7.87 -10.16 -1.56
N LYS A 71 8.05 -9.36 -0.51
CA LYS A 71 7.71 -9.76 0.87
C LYS A 71 6.24 -10.12 0.99
N PHE A 72 5.37 -9.28 0.45
CA PHE A 72 3.93 -9.52 0.44
C PHE A 72 3.57 -10.84 -0.25
N ALA A 73 4.18 -11.14 -1.40
CA ALA A 73 3.97 -12.39 -2.12
C ALA A 73 4.47 -13.61 -1.32
N ILE A 74 5.65 -13.53 -0.72
CA ILE A 74 6.21 -14.62 0.10
C ILE A 74 5.33 -14.87 1.34
N VAL A 75 4.89 -13.81 2.02
CA VAL A 75 3.95 -13.91 3.16
C VAL A 75 2.61 -14.50 2.73
N ALA A 76 2.03 -14.06 1.61
CA ALA A 76 0.75 -14.59 1.13
C ALA A 76 0.83 -16.07 0.73
N LEU A 77 1.93 -16.50 0.10
CA LEU A 77 2.12 -17.89 -0.34
C LEU A 77 2.45 -18.85 0.79
N PHE A 78 3.21 -18.39 1.80
CA PHE A 78 3.71 -19.26 2.87
C PHE A 78 3.06 -19.03 4.23
N PHE A 79 2.76 -17.80 4.65
CA PHE A 79 2.13 -17.53 5.96
C PHE A 79 0.61 -17.59 5.91
N MET A 80 -0.02 -17.28 4.78
CA MET A 80 -1.46 -17.48 4.55
C MET A 80 -1.78 -18.84 3.93
N HIS A 81 -1.19 -19.94 4.42
CA HIS A 81 -1.65 -21.32 4.17
C HIS A 81 -1.88 -21.77 2.69
N LEU A 82 -1.60 -20.97 1.67
CA LEU A 82 -2.06 -21.15 0.28
C LEU A 82 -1.44 -22.34 -0.46
N LYS A 83 -0.23 -22.71 -0.05
CA LYS A 83 0.48 -23.87 -0.56
C LYS A 83 0.03 -25.17 0.10
N PHE A 84 -0.53 -25.09 1.30
CA PHE A 84 -0.96 -26.24 2.12
C PHE A 84 -2.49 -26.39 2.20
N ASP A 85 -3.22 -25.35 1.84
CA ASP A 85 -4.67 -25.30 1.76
C ASP A 85 -5.11 -25.25 0.29
N SER A 86 -6.28 -25.78 -0.01
CA SER A 86 -6.72 -26.11 -1.38
C SER A 86 -6.55 -24.93 -2.36
N LYS A 87 -6.28 -25.23 -3.65
CA LYS A 87 -6.08 -24.28 -4.78
C LYS A 87 -7.17 -23.20 -4.95
N VAL A 88 -8.21 -23.22 -4.12
CA VAL A 88 -9.29 -22.23 -4.04
C VAL A 88 -8.79 -20.93 -3.39
N PHE A 89 -8.09 -21.00 -2.25
CA PHE A 89 -7.59 -19.80 -1.56
C PHE A 89 -6.60 -19.02 -2.43
N GLY A 90 -5.73 -19.73 -3.16
CA GLY A 90 -4.81 -19.09 -4.10
C GLY A 90 -5.49 -18.39 -5.27
N ARG A 91 -6.62 -18.91 -5.75
CA ARG A 91 -7.40 -18.26 -6.81
C ARG A 91 -8.08 -16.99 -6.33
N THR A 92 -8.66 -17.00 -5.13
CA THR A 92 -9.32 -15.81 -4.56
C THR A 92 -8.32 -14.69 -4.34
N PHE A 93 -7.09 -15.02 -3.91
CA PHE A 93 -6.03 -14.03 -3.75
C PHE A 93 -5.56 -13.42 -5.07
N VAL A 94 -5.31 -14.25 -6.09
CA VAL A 94 -4.96 -13.77 -7.44
C VAL A 94 -6.10 -12.94 -8.05
N PHE A 95 -7.35 -13.35 -7.85
CA PHE A 95 -8.52 -12.56 -8.24
C PHE A 95 -8.54 -11.20 -7.53
N GLY A 96 -8.23 -11.15 -6.24
CA GLY A 96 -8.08 -9.91 -5.48
C GLY A 96 -6.99 -8.98 -6.04
N ILE A 97 -5.83 -9.50 -6.45
CA ILE A 97 -4.77 -8.71 -7.10
C ILE A 97 -5.24 -8.15 -8.44
N ILE A 98 -5.89 -8.98 -9.27
CA ILE A 98 -6.43 -8.55 -10.56
C ILE A 98 -7.49 -7.46 -10.36
N LEU A 99 -8.41 -7.67 -9.42
CA LEU A 99 -9.46 -6.72 -9.08
C LEU A 99 -8.87 -5.40 -8.55
N ALA A 100 -7.88 -5.48 -7.64
CA ALA A 100 -7.21 -4.30 -7.10
C ALA A 100 -6.50 -3.51 -8.21
N GLY A 101 -5.79 -4.18 -9.12
CA GLY A 101 -5.18 -3.54 -10.28
C GLY A 101 -6.21 -2.89 -11.21
N ALA A 102 -7.31 -3.58 -11.48
CA ALA A 102 -8.40 -3.06 -12.31
C ALA A 102 -9.04 -1.81 -11.70
N VAL A 103 -9.36 -1.83 -10.40
CA VAL A 103 -9.91 -0.68 -9.68
C VAL A 103 -8.91 0.48 -9.66
N TYR A 104 -7.64 0.20 -9.37
CA TYR A 104 -6.59 1.23 -9.36
C TYR A 104 -6.49 1.94 -10.72
N ILE A 105 -6.40 1.19 -11.82
CA ILE A 105 -6.35 1.78 -13.18
C ILE A 105 -7.64 2.55 -13.49
N ALA A 106 -8.81 2.02 -13.11
CA ALA A 106 -10.08 2.70 -13.30
C ALA A 106 -10.13 4.04 -12.55
N THR A 107 -9.65 4.09 -11.30
CA THR A 107 -9.58 5.32 -10.52
C THR A 107 -8.59 6.32 -11.11
N LEU A 108 -7.38 5.89 -11.51
CA LEU A 108 -6.42 6.77 -12.17
C LEU A 108 -7.00 7.38 -13.46
N THR A 109 -7.66 6.57 -14.28
CA THR A 109 -8.31 7.05 -15.51
C THR A 109 -9.41 8.06 -15.19
N ALA A 110 -10.22 7.81 -14.16
CA ALA A 110 -11.26 8.73 -13.73
C ALA A 110 -10.70 10.08 -13.25
N PHE A 111 -9.61 10.07 -12.47
CA PHE A 111 -8.97 11.30 -11.99
C PHE A 111 -8.23 12.07 -13.11
N VAL A 112 -7.50 11.37 -13.99
CA VAL A 112 -6.83 12.00 -15.15
C VAL A 112 -7.85 12.63 -16.11
N PHE A 113 -9.01 11.99 -16.29
CA PHE A 113 -10.08 12.54 -17.12
C PHE A 113 -10.78 13.75 -16.45
N TRP A 114 -10.85 13.79 -15.11
CA TRP A 114 -11.51 14.85 -14.36
C TRP A 114 -10.65 16.11 -14.17
N ASP A 115 -9.32 16.00 -14.07
CA ASP A 115 -8.42 17.15 -13.92
C ASP A 115 -8.50 18.14 -15.11
N ASN A 116 -8.88 17.66 -16.30
CA ASN A 116 -9.11 18.48 -17.50
C ASN A 116 -10.55 19.01 -17.63
N SER A 117 -11.39 18.94 -16.60
CA SER A 117 -12.78 19.41 -16.67
C SER A 117 -12.96 20.83 -16.12
N GLY A 118 -12.65 21.82 -16.96
CA GLY A 118 -13.46 23.03 -17.07
C GLY A 118 -13.21 24.19 -16.10
N LEU A 119 -11.98 24.71 -16.04
CA LEU A 119 -11.72 26.07 -15.53
C LEU A 119 -11.18 27.03 -16.60
N ASP A 120 -11.43 26.75 -17.89
CA ASP A 120 -11.13 27.69 -18.98
C ASP A 120 -12.00 28.96 -18.93
N SER A 121 -13.03 29.01 -18.07
CA SER A 121 -13.97 30.15 -17.94
C SER A 121 -13.74 31.05 -16.71
N TYR A 122 -12.57 30.97 -16.05
CA TYR A 122 -12.24 31.90 -14.95
C TYR A 122 -11.01 32.78 -15.25
N ASP A 123 -10.36 32.59 -16.41
CA ASP A 123 -9.18 33.35 -16.83
C ASP A 123 -9.50 34.36 -17.95
N ASP A 124 -10.71 34.92 -17.93
CA ASP A 124 -11.00 36.14 -18.69
C ASP A 124 -10.58 37.35 -17.83
N PRO A 125 -9.71 38.24 -18.35
CA PRO A 125 -9.44 39.50 -17.67
C PRO A 125 -10.75 40.29 -17.52
N PRO A 126 -10.94 41.04 -16.42
CA PRO A 126 -12.19 41.73 -16.15
C PRO A 126 -12.59 42.62 -17.32
N ASP A 127 -13.80 42.41 -17.83
CA ASP A 127 -14.36 43.07 -19.02
C ASP A 127 -14.06 44.57 -19.02
N THR A 128 -13.20 44.99 -19.95
CA THR A 128 -12.87 46.40 -20.20
C THR A 128 -14.11 47.20 -20.62
N ASP A 129 -15.12 46.53 -21.15
CA ASP A 129 -16.39 47.10 -21.58
C ASP A 129 -17.20 47.67 -20.40
N VAL A 130 -17.09 47.05 -19.22
CA VAL A 130 -17.71 47.57 -18.00
C VAL A 130 -17.00 48.84 -17.54
N ARG A 131 -15.67 48.91 -17.69
CA ARG A 131 -14.90 50.11 -17.33
C ARG A 131 -15.17 51.26 -18.29
N GLU A 132 -15.21 51.00 -19.59
CA GLU A 132 -15.54 52.01 -20.59
C GLU A 132 -16.99 52.53 -20.47
N SER A 133 -17.93 51.68 -20.05
CA SER A 133 -19.31 52.11 -19.83
C SER A 133 -19.48 52.95 -18.56
N LEU A 134 -18.64 52.73 -17.54
CA LEU A 134 -18.58 53.59 -16.35
C LEU A 134 -17.93 54.94 -16.67
N GLU A 135 -16.80 54.95 -17.38
CA GLU A 135 -16.12 56.20 -17.79
C GLU A 135 -17.03 57.05 -18.70
N ARG A 136 -17.75 56.42 -19.64
CA ARG A 136 -18.73 57.13 -20.47
C ARG A 136 -19.93 57.67 -19.70
N GLN A 137 -20.31 57.06 -18.57
CA GLN A 137 -21.38 57.58 -17.71
C GLN A 137 -20.89 58.79 -16.90
N ASP A 138 -19.67 58.73 -16.38
CA ASP A 138 -19.06 59.83 -15.61
C ASP A 138 -18.88 61.09 -16.50
N ASP A 139 -18.39 60.92 -17.72
CA ASP A 139 -18.23 62.02 -18.70
C ASP A 139 -19.57 62.70 -19.05
N GLN A 140 -20.63 61.89 -19.15
CA GLN A 140 -21.96 62.38 -19.49
C GLN A 140 -22.61 63.13 -18.31
N GLN A 141 -22.25 62.75 -17.08
CA GLN A 141 -22.71 63.42 -15.87
C GLN A 141 -22.00 64.76 -15.65
N ASP A 142 -20.68 64.85 -15.89
CA ASP A 142 -19.89 66.07 -15.74
C ASP A 142 -20.28 67.16 -16.78
N GLY A 143 -20.52 66.75 -18.04
CA GLY A 143 -20.98 67.65 -19.10
C GLY A 143 -22.35 68.31 -18.84
N SER A 144 -23.18 67.74 -17.97
CA SER A 144 -24.48 68.31 -17.59
C SER A 144 -24.38 69.41 -16.53
N THR A 145 -23.32 69.38 -15.71
CA THR A 145 -23.12 70.30 -14.58
C THR A 145 -22.50 71.63 -15.01
N SER A 146 -21.89 71.69 -16.20
CA SER A 146 -21.25 72.91 -16.74
C SER A 146 -22.18 73.81 -17.57
N GLN A 147 -23.45 73.43 -17.80
CA GLN A 147 -24.39 74.18 -18.65
C GLN A 147 -25.56 74.85 -17.89
N GLY A 148 -25.51 74.92 -16.57
CA GLY A 148 -26.51 75.58 -15.71
C GLY A 148 -26.12 76.97 -15.25
#